data_AF-A0A6P0VGX5-F1
#
_entry.id   AF-A0A6P0VGX5-F1
#
_cell.length_a   1.000
_cell.length_b   1.000
_cell.length_c   1.000
_cell.angle_alpha   90.00
_cell.angle_beta   90.00
_cell.angle_gamma   90.00
#
_symmetry.space_group_name_H-M   'P 1'
#
loop_
_entity.id
_entity.type
_entity.pdbx_description
1 polymer ?
#
loop_
_entity_poly.entity_id
_entity_poly.type
_entity_poly.pdbx_seq_one_letter_code
_entity_poly.pdbx_strand_id
1 'polypeptide(L)'
;MLNSSFSMQNPDIRQLGINPNHWYVVARSSEVLSSPLGITLWNHPIVLFRDNCGEVNALEDRCPHRQVKLSHGNIKGDYLECAYHGWQFTPSGECVSVSYLEANQKLPNCKIRKYAVKEQDGFVWLFPG
;
A
#
# COMPACT_ATOMS: atom_id res chain seq x y z
N MET A 1 -2.28 50.54 13.76
CA MET A 1 -2.98 49.61 12.84
C MET A 1 -2.06 49.36 11.66
N LEU A 2 -1.28 48.28 11.69
CA LEU A 2 -0.42 47.89 10.57
C LEU A 2 -1.15 46.81 9.77
N ASN A 3 -1.74 47.20 8.65
CA ASN A 3 -2.22 46.27 7.64
C ASN A 3 -1.01 45.74 6.88
N SER A 4 -0.46 44.60 7.31
CA SER A 4 0.40 43.80 6.45
C SER A 4 -0.50 43.07 5.45
N SER A 5 -0.60 43.65 4.26
CA SER A 5 -1.06 42.96 3.07
C SER A 5 -0.12 41.78 2.80
N PHE A 6 -0.56 40.58 3.17
CA PHE A 6 0.06 39.34 2.71
C PHE A 6 -0.09 39.29 1.18
N SER A 7 1.01 39.57 0.48
CA SER A 7 1.17 39.22 -0.93
C SER A 7 1.07 37.69 -1.01
N MET A 8 -0.05 37.17 -1.53
CA MET A 8 -0.16 35.79 -1.97
C MET A 8 0.81 35.60 -3.15
N GLN A 9 2.04 35.17 -2.84
CA GLN A 9 2.94 34.67 -3.87
C GLN A 9 2.33 33.37 -4.39
N ASN A 10 2.10 33.30 -5.69
CA ASN A 10 1.65 32.09 -6.35
C ASN A 10 2.79 31.06 -6.21
N PRO A 11 2.63 29.97 -5.44
CA PRO A 11 3.72 29.02 -5.25
C PRO A 11 4.04 28.35 -6.59
N ASP A 12 5.32 28.08 -6.84
CA ASP A 12 5.73 27.28 -8.00
C ASP A 12 5.12 25.88 -7.85
N ILE A 13 4.18 25.55 -8.74
CA ILE A 13 3.45 24.28 -8.71
C ILE A 13 4.37 23.06 -8.78
N ARG A 14 5.61 23.22 -9.27
CA ARG A 14 6.61 22.13 -9.32
C ARG A 14 7.24 21.83 -7.96
N GLN A 15 7.07 22.71 -6.98
CA GLN A 15 7.62 22.58 -5.63
C GLN A 15 6.57 22.14 -4.61
N LEU A 16 5.31 21.99 -5.03
CA LEU A 16 4.22 21.56 -4.16
C LEU A 16 4.23 20.04 -3.97
N GLY A 17 3.87 19.61 -2.75
CA GLY A 17 3.65 18.21 -2.43
C GLY A 17 2.35 17.65 -3.03
N ILE A 18 2.15 16.34 -2.90
CA ILE A 18 0.84 15.73 -3.13
C ILE A 18 -0.16 16.19 -2.04
N ASN A 19 -1.43 16.39 -2.41
CA ASN A 19 -2.50 16.50 -1.43
C ASN A 19 -2.99 15.07 -1.10
N PRO A 20 -2.71 14.54 0.10
CA PRO A 20 -3.06 13.15 0.42
C PRO A 20 -4.57 12.93 0.55
N ASN A 21 -5.38 13.99 0.69
CA ASN A 21 -6.83 13.89 0.88
C ASN A 21 -7.61 13.82 -0.44
N HIS A 22 -7.08 13.13 -1.45
CA HIS A 22 -7.70 12.94 -2.77
C HIS A 22 -7.45 11.52 -3.29
N TRP A 23 -8.30 11.06 -4.20
CA TRP A 23 -8.13 9.80 -4.91
C TRP A 23 -7.22 9.98 -6.13
N TYR A 24 -6.24 9.09 -6.26
CA TYR A 24 -5.30 9.07 -7.38
C TYR A 24 -5.35 7.73 -8.09
N VAL A 25 -5.36 7.76 -9.42
CA VAL A 25 -5.15 6.54 -10.21
C VAL A 25 -3.70 6.10 -10.04
N VAL A 26 -3.50 4.85 -9.62
CA VAL A 26 -2.16 4.27 -9.40
C VAL A 26 -1.82 3.11 -10.33
N ALA A 27 -2.83 2.50 -10.96
CA ALA A 27 -2.68 1.45 -11.95
C ALA A 27 -3.96 1.30 -12.79
N ARG A 28 -3.86 0.66 -13.93
CA ARG A 28 -5.01 0.05 -14.62
C ARG A 28 -5.41 -1.21 -13.86
N SER A 29 -6.71 -1.48 -13.82
CA SER A 29 -7.28 -2.72 -13.26
C SER A 29 -6.58 -3.98 -13.81
N SER A 30 -6.28 -3.98 -15.11
CA SER A 30 -5.65 -5.09 -15.83
C SER A 30 -4.18 -5.32 -15.48
N GLU A 31 -3.52 -4.39 -14.78
CA GLU A 31 -2.13 -4.56 -14.35
C GLU A 31 -2.03 -5.32 -13.03
N VAL A 32 -3.09 -5.31 -12.22
CA VAL A 32 -3.16 -6.08 -10.97
C VAL A 32 -3.70 -7.47 -11.29
N LEU A 33 -2.77 -8.39 -11.56
CA LEU A 33 -3.07 -9.78 -11.91
C LEU A 33 -2.92 -10.69 -10.68
N SER A 34 -2.44 -11.92 -10.88
CA SER A 34 -2.23 -12.92 -9.81
C SER A 34 -1.00 -12.64 -8.93
N SER A 35 -0.04 -11.88 -9.43
CA SER A 35 1.16 -11.51 -8.69
C SER A 35 1.00 -10.12 -8.07
N PRO A 36 1.58 -9.87 -6.87
CA PRO A 36 1.61 -8.54 -6.28
C PRO A 36 2.25 -7.52 -7.23
N LEU A 37 1.69 -6.33 -7.32
CA LEU A 37 2.20 -5.22 -8.14
C LEU A 37 2.74 -4.12 -7.24
N GLY A 38 4.03 -3.81 -7.36
CA GLY A 38 4.66 -2.68 -6.68
C GLY A 38 4.47 -1.38 -7.46
N ILE A 39 4.00 -0.33 -6.80
CA ILE A 39 3.88 1.03 -7.33
C ILE A 39 4.50 2.04 -6.37
N THR A 40 4.69 3.27 -6.81
CA THR A 40 5.09 4.38 -5.94
C THR A 40 4.22 5.60 -6.22
N LEU A 41 3.55 6.10 -5.19
CA LEU A 41 2.78 7.34 -5.25
C LEU A 41 3.42 8.36 -4.32
N TRP A 42 4.01 9.41 -4.89
CA TRP A 42 4.66 10.48 -4.13
C TRP A 42 5.59 9.99 -3.01
N ASN A 43 6.59 9.19 -3.37
CA ASN A 43 7.56 8.55 -2.46
C ASN A 43 6.97 7.52 -1.47
N HIS A 44 5.68 7.20 -1.55
CA HIS A 44 5.09 6.09 -0.79
C HIS A 44 5.17 4.80 -1.62
N PRO A 45 5.98 3.82 -1.21
CA PRO A 45 6.03 2.52 -1.86
C PRO A 45 4.80 1.70 -1.44
N ILE A 46 4.03 1.22 -2.41
CA ILE A 46 2.74 0.56 -2.20
C ILE A 46 2.70 -0.74 -3.01
N VAL A 47 2.13 -1.78 -2.42
CA VAL A 47 1.87 -3.05 -3.08
C VAL A 47 0.37 -3.21 -3.28
N LEU A 48 -0.02 -3.44 -4.52
CA LEU A 48 -1.38 -3.78 -4.94
C LEU A 48 -1.47 -5.29 -5.14
N PHE A 49 -2.57 -5.90 -4.73
CA PHE A 49 -2.81 -7.32 -5.00
C PHE A 49 -4.30 -7.63 -5.00
N ARG A 50 -4.67 -8.75 -5.64
CA ARG A 50 -6.03 -9.31 -5.56
C ARG A 50 -6.08 -10.45 -4.55
N ASP A 51 -7.13 -10.46 -3.74
CA ASP A 51 -7.49 -11.64 -2.97
C ASP A 51 -8.27 -12.65 -3.83
N ASN A 52 -8.72 -13.77 -3.24
CA ASN A 52 -9.44 -14.80 -4.00
C ASN A 52 -10.84 -14.36 -4.45
N CYS A 53 -11.40 -13.32 -3.82
CA CYS A 53 -12.67 -12.72 -4.24
C CYS A 53 -12.48 -11.80 -5.46
N GLY A 54 -11.23 -11.53 -5.84
CA GLY A 54 -10.86 -10.62 -6.92
C GLY A 54 -10.79 -9.15 -6.49
N GLU A 55 -10.97 -8.84 -5.20
CA GLU A 55 -10.92 -7.46 -4.70
C GLU A 55 -9.47 -6.97 -4.64
N VAL A 56 -9.25 -5.74 -5.12
CA VAL A 56 -7.93 -5.10 -5.06
C VAL A 56 -7.68 -4.54 -3.66
N ASN A 57 -6.54 -4.90 -3.08
CA ASN A 57 -6.04 -4.45 -1.80
C ASN A 57 -4.73 -3.68 -1.96
N ALA A 58 -4.47 -2.74 -1.06
CA ALA A 58 -3.29 -1.89 -1.09
C ALA A 58 -2.65 -1.76 0.29
N LEU A 59 -1.38 -2.14 0.39
CA LEU A 59 -0.56 -2.04 1.60
C LEU A 59 0.73 -1.26 1.32
N GLU A 60 1.40 -0.77 2.35
CA GLU A 60 2.78 -0.29 2.22
C GLU A 60 3.69 -1.42 1.74
N ASP A 61 4.49 -1.17 0.70
CA ASP A 61 5.38 -2.17 0.09
C ASP A 61 6.67 -2.36 0.88
N ARG A 62 6.51 -2.72 2.17
CA ARG A 62 7.62 -2.85 3.10
C ARG A 62 7.30 -3.87 4.19
N CYS A 63 7.97 -5.01 4.16
CA CYS A 63 7.81 -6.03 5.19
C CYS A 63 8.32 -5.50 6.55
N PRO A 64 7.53 -5.56 7.64
CA PRO A 64 7.93 -5.01 8.93
C PRO A 64 9.10 -5.77 9.57
N HIS A 65 9.39 -6.99 9.11
CA HIS A 65 10.50 -7.79 9.63
C HIS A 65 11.88 -7.26 9.20
N ARG A 66 12.14 -7.16 7.88
CA ARG A 66 13.45 -6.76 7.31
C ARG A 66 13.35 -5.78 6.15
N GLN A 67 12.23 -5.08 6.03
CA GLN A 67 12.00 -3.97 5.09
C GLN A 67 12.09 -4.33 3.60
N VAL A 68 12.09 -5.62 3.24
CA VAL A 68 12.02 -6.06 1.84
C VAL A 68 10.68 -5.68 1.23
N LYS A 69 10.68 -5.47 -0.09
CA LYS A 69 9.45 -5.24 -0.87
C LYS A 69 8.56 -6.48 -0.81
N LEU A 70 7.31 -6.27 -0.41
CA LEU A 70 6.25 -7.28 -0.42
C LEU A 70 5.73 -7.52 -1.84
N SER A 71 5.90 -6.56 -2.74
CA SER A 71 5.61 -6.69 -4.17
C SER A 71 6.44 -7.76 -4.87
N HIS A 72 7.58 -8.15 -4.29
CA HIS A 72 8.38 -9.29 -4.78
C HIS A 72 7.85 -10.65 -4.29
N GLY A 73 6.80 -10.64 -3.47
CA GLY A 73 6.19 -11.78 -2.82
C GLY A 73 5.18 -12.53 -3.70
N ASN A 74 4.30 -13.27 -3.04
CA ASN A 74 3.24 -14.05 -3.67
C ASN A 74 1.90 -13.80 -2.98
N ILE A 75 0.82 -14.23 -3.63
CA ILE A 75 -0.50 -14.33 -3.01
C ILE A 75 -0.75 -15.79 -2.59
N LYS A 76 -1.12 -15.97 -1.32
CA LYS A 76 -1.43 -17.27 -0.70
C LYS A 76 -2.84 -17.25 -0.15
N GLY A 77 -3.79 -17.71 -0.97
CA GLY A 77 -5.19 -17.49 -0.69
C GLY A 77 -5.49 -16.00 -0.68
N ASP A 78 -5.99 -15.47 0.43
CA ASP A 78 -6.30 -14.04 0.59
C ASP A 78 -5.13 -13.22 1.16
N TYR A 79 -3.97 -13.84 1.37
CA TYR A 79 -2.85 -13.25 2.08
C TYR A 79 -1.68 -12.88 1.16
N LEU A 80 -1.06 -11.74 1.46
CA LEU A 80 0.18 -11.31 0.85
C LEU A 80 1.36 -11.96 1.58
N GLU A 81 2.12 -12.80 0.88
CA GLU A 81 3.28 -13.49 1.42
C GLU A 81 4.59 -12.78 1.03
N CYS A 82 5.39 -12.44 2.02
CA CYS A 82 6.71 -11.85 1.83
C CYS A 82 7.71 -12.84 1.23
N ALA A 83 8.41 -12.43 0.17
CA ALA A 83 9.40 -13.24 -0.55
C ALA A 83 10.61 -13.68 0.29
N TYR A 84 10.89 -13.01 1.41
CA TYR A 84 12.12 -13.28 2.16
C TYR A 84 11.96 -14.43 3.16
N HIS A 85 11.04 -14.30 4.11
CA HIS A 85 10.85 -15.29 5.18
C HIS A 85 9.42 -15.85 5.23
N GLY A 86 8.62 -15.63 4.18
CA GLY A 86 7.27 -16.20 4.08
C GLY A 86 6.27 -15.67 5.10
N TRP A 87 6.49 -14.47 5.65
CA TRP A 87 5.49 -13.84 6.52
C TRP A 87 4.26 -13.49 5.68
N GLN A 88 3.08 -13.87 6.15
CA GLN A 88 1.82 -13.63 5.46
C GLN A 88 1.00 -12.57 6.18
N PHE A 89 0.41 -11.67 5.39
CA PHE A 89 -0.34 -10.53 5.88
C PHE A 89 -1.75 -10.51 5.31
N THR A 90 -2.73 -10.13 6.14
CA THR A 90 -4.11 -9.92 5.68
C THR A 90 -4.21 -8.71 4.76
N PRO A 91 -5.33 -8.57 4.03
CA PRO A 91 -5.73 -7.32 3.37
C PRO A 91 -5.77 -6.08 4.28
N SER A 92 -5.86 -6.29 5.60
CA SER A 92 -5.82 -5.24 6.62
C SER A 92 -4.41 -4.96 7.16
N GLY A 93 -3.39 -5.68 6.67
CA GLY A 93 -1.98 -5.51 7.02
C GLY A 93 -1.52 -6.28 8.25
N GLU A 94 -2.37 -7.13 8.84
CA GLU A 94 -2.06 -7.88 10.06
C GLU A 94 -1.28 -9.15 9.73
N CYS A 95 -0.24 -9.45 10.51
CA CYS A 95 0.52 -10.69 10.36
C CYS A 95 -0.32 -11.89 10.83
N VAL A 96 -0.53 -12.87 9.95
CA VAL A 96 -1.34 -14.07 10.22
C VAL A 96 -0.57 -15.38 10.16
N SER A 97 0.63 -15.37 9.55
CA SER A 97 1.47 -16.55 9.51
C SER A 97 2.94 -16.16 9.43
N VAL A 98 3.77 -16.91 10.14
CA VAL A 98 5.23 -16.90 10.05
C VAL A 98 5.65 -18.36 9.94
N SER A 99 6.17 -18.76 8.77
CA SER A 99 6.36 -20.15 8.38
C SER A 99 7.25 -20.99 9.31
N TYR A 100 8.13 -20.35 10.07
CA TYR A 100 9.07 -21.00 10.99
C TYR A 100 8.65 -20.92 12.47
N LEU A 101 7.47 -20.39 12.78
CA LEU A 101 6.91 -20.45 14.13
C LEU A 101 6.02 -21.69 14.28
N GLU A 102 6.03 -22.26 15.48
CA GLU A 102 5.11 -23.34 15.86
C GLU A 102 3.66 -22.81 15.92
N ALA A 103 2.67 -23.67 15.66
CA ALA A 103 1.26 -23.25 15.54
C ALA A 103 0.70 -22.49 16.76
N ASN A 104 1.23 -22.75 17.95
CA ASN A 104 0.80 -22.13 19.21
C ASN A 104 1.71 -20.97 19.66
N GLN A 105 2.72 -20.60 18.87
CA GLN A 105 3.55 -19.44 19.18
C GLN A 105 2.84 -18.14 18.84
N LYS A 106 3.05 -17.14 19.70
CA LYS A 106 2.48 -15.81 19.50
C LYS A 106 3.08 -15.17 18.25
N LEU A 107 2.21 -14.75 17.33
CA LEU A 107 2.62 -13.98 16.17
C LEU A 107 3.15 -12.59 16.58
N PRO A 108 4.11 -12.03 15.81
CA PRO A 108 4.58 -10.67 16.00
C PRO A 108 3.44 -9.66 15.94
N ASN A 109 3.32 -8.82 16.97
CA ASN A 109 2.35 -7.72 16.97
C ASN A 109 2.83 -6.60 16.04
N CYS A 110 2.53 -6.73 14.76
CA CYS A 110 2.87 -5.78 13.73
C CYS A 110 1.70 -5.61 12.76
N LYS A 111 1.58 -4.40 12.22
CA LYS A 111 0.55 -4.07 11.24
C LYS A 111 1.16 -3.20 10.15
N ILE A 112 1.01 -3.63 8.91
CA ILE A 112 1.41 -2.87 7.73
C ILE A 112 0.35 -1.80 7.48
N ARG A 113 0.78 -0.61 7.08
CA ARG A 113 -0.16 0.45 6.69
C ARG A 113 -1.04 -0.04 5.53
N LYS A 114 -2.36 0.02 5.73
CA LYS A 114 -3.36 -0.14 4.68
C LYS A 114 -3.67 1.20 4.03
N TYR A 115 -3.87 1.20 2.72
CA TYR A 115 -4.42 2.33 1.98
C TYR A 115 -5.86 2.04 1.57
N ALA A 116 -6.71 3.07 1.61
CA ALA A 116 -8.02 2.97 1.00
C ALA A 116 -7.84 2.87 -0.52
N VAL A 117 -8.49 1.88 -1.12
CA VAL A 117 -8.37 1.54 -2.54
C VAL A 117 -9.75 1.25 -3.11
N LYS A 118 -9.98 1.65 -4.35
CA LYS A 118 -11.22 1.40 -5.08
C LYS A 118 -10.91 1.06 -6.53
N GLU A 119 -11.46 -0.04 -7.02
CA GLU A 119 -11.44 -0.37 -8.43
C GLU A 119 -12.68 0.23 -9.11
N GLN A 120 -12.48 1.08 -10.12
CA GLN A 120 -13.59 1.72 -10.84
C GLN A 120 -13.12 2.17 -12.23
N ASP A 121 -14.01 2.05 -13.24
CA ASP A 121 -13.79 2.56 -14.59
C ASP A 121 -12.52 2.04 -15.29
N GLY A 122 -12.10 0.81 -14.96
CA GLY A 122 -10.89 0.19 -15.49
C GLY A 122 -9.59 0.62 -14.78
N PHE A 123 -9.69 1.36 -13.68
CA PHE A 123 -8.56 1.87 -12.90
C PHE A 123 -8.60 1.42 -11.43
N VAL A 124 -7.41 1.39 -10.83
CA VAL A 124 -7.23 1.29 -9.37
C VAL A 124 -6.97 2.68 -8.83
N TRP A 125 -7.91 3.16 -8.02
CA TRP A 125 -7.84 4.43 -7.31
C TRP A 125 -7.33 4.19 -5.90
N LEU A 126 -6.40 5.02 -5.44
CA LEU A 126 -5.83 4.97 -4.10
C LEU A 126 -5.95 6.32 -3.40
N PHE A 127 -6.29 6.30 -2.11
CA PHE A 127 -6.36 7.48 -1.24
C PHE A 127 -5.17 7.48 -0.27
N PRO A 128 -4.19 8.40 -0.43
CA PRO A 128 -2.94 8.37 0.35
C PRO A 128 -3.03 8.91 1.78
N GLY A 129 -4.07 9.66 2.11
CA GLY A 129 -4.31 10.24 3.44
C GLY A 129 -5.09 9.30 4.33
#